data_AF-A0A2T2WZ61-F1
#
_entry.id   AF-A0A2T2WZ61-F1
#
_cell.length_a   1.000
_cell.length_b   1.000
_cell.length_c   1.000
_cell.angle_alpha   90.00
_cell.angle_beta   90.00
_cell.angle_gamma   90.00
#
_symmetry.space_group_name_H-M   'P 1'
#
loop_
_entity.id
_entity.type
_entity.pdbx_description
1 polymer ?
#
loop_
_entity_poly.entity_id
_entity_poly.type
_entity_poly.pdbx_seq_one_letter_code
_entity_poly.pdbx_strand_id
1 'polypeptide(L)'
;MKSLTLLIVTKPHCSGCELMKRKTLNHPEVQMELEAKWDVYPYRAHEDDGSNDFIWYPTVVAYDGMFQVLRREEGFIPPYEFLVFLHLAEAKQLLNQKDYTTCYQLLEMTCKTFPLSGFIPECLYYLGVVSHLAHNPRETARVWRILRETYPQTRWAHKVMLQWPEE
;
A
#
# COMPACT_ATOMS: atom_id res chain seq x y z
N MET A 1 20.99 -6.75 -1.23
CA MET A 1 19.73 -6.62 -1.97
C MET A 1 18.65 -6.33 -0.96
N LYS A 2 17.82 -5.32 -1.22
CA LYS A 2 16.65 -5.06 -0.38
C LYS A 2 15.58 -6.11 -0.73
N SER A 3 14.69 -6.42 0.20
CA SER A 3 13.69 -7.49 0.01
C SER A 3 12.47 -7.03 -0.80
N LEU A 4 12.35 -5.74 -1.07
CA LEU A 4 11.21 -5.13 -1.76
C LEU A 4 11.68 -4.40 -3.02
N THR A 5 10.95 -4.62 -4.11
CA THR A 5 11.23 -4.01 -5.41
C THR A 5 10.08 -3.10 -5.81
N LEU A 6 10.39 -1.91 -6.33
CA LEU A 6 9.41 -0.95 -6.82
C LEU A 6 9.65 -0.63 -8.30
N LEU A 7 8.71 -0.98 -9.17
CA LEU A 7 8.69 -0.57 -10.56
C LEU A 7 7.86 0.70 -10.72
N ILE A 8 8.43 1.73 -11.31
CA ILE A 8 7.73 2.99 -11.63
C ILE A 8 7.70 3.16 -13.14
N VAL A 9 6.54 2.97 -13.73
CA VAL A 9 6.29 3.02 -15.17
C VAL A 9 5.79 4.42 -15.53
N THR A 10 6.49 5.08 -16.46
CA THR A 10 6.16 6.42 -16.96
C THR A 10 6.08 6.44 -18.48
N LYS A 11 5.38 7.43 -19.04
CA LYS A 11 5.27 7.64 -20.49
C LYS A 11 5.74 9.06 -20.86
N PRO A 12 6.32 9.28 -22.07
CA PRO A 12 6.53 10.64 -22.58
C PRO A 12 5.25 11.48 -22.57
N HIS A 13 5.39 12.80 -22.41
CA HIS A 13 4.27 13.76 -22.44
C HIS A 13 3.12 13.47 -21.45
N CYS A 14 3.44 12.79 -20.34
CA CYS A 14 2.50 12.41 -19.29
C CYS A 14 2.53 13.41 -18.13
N SER A 15 1.54 14.29 -18.06
CA SER A 15 1.42 15.30 -16.99
C SER A 15 1.34 14.69 -15.58
N GLY A 16 0.65 13.55 -15.44
CA GLY A 16 0.60 12.80 -14.19
C GLY A 16 1.96 12.25 -13.76
N CYS A 17 2.78 11.81 -14.71
CA CYS A 17 4.12 11.29 -14.47
C CYS A 17 5.08 12.41 -14.03
N GLU A 18 5.00 13.57 -14.69
CA GLU A 18 5.75 14.76 -14.30
C GLU A 18 5.34 15.26 -12.91
N LEU A 19 4.03 15.28 -12.62
CA LEU A 19 3.51 15.65 -11.32
C LEU A 19 4.00 14.68 -10.24
N MET A 20 3.93 13.37 -10.48
CA MET A 20 4.40 12.33 -9.55
C MET A 20 5.89 12.47 -9.28
N LYS A 21 6.71 12.67 -10.32
CA LYS A 21 8.15 12.93 -10.16
C LYS A 21 8.40 14.16 -9.28
N ARG A 22 7.76 15.28 -9.60
CA ARG A 22 7.99 16.57 -8.93
C ARG A 22 7.49 16.60 -7.50
N LYS A 23 6.30 16.04 -7.24
CA LYS A 23 5.62 16.14 -5.94
C LYS A 23 5.90 14.95 -5.04
N THR A 24 5.87 13.74 -5.58
CA THR A 24 5.90 12.49 -4.80
C THR A 24 7.30 11.92 -4.70
N LEU A 25 7.95 11.64 -5.83
CA LEU A 25 9.26 10.97 -5.83
C LEU A 25 10.41 11.87 -5.34
N ASN A 26 10.23 13.18 -5.40
CA ASN A 26 11.15 14.18 -4.83
C ASN A 26 10.77 14.61 -3.41
N HIS A 27 9.73 14.02 -2.80
CA HIS A 27 9.37 14.35 -1.42
C HIS A 27 10.39 13.74 -0.45
N PRO A 28 10.94 14.48 0.52
CA PRO A 28 12.01 13.98 1.39
C PRO A 28 11.68 12.68 2.11
N GLU A 29 10.50 12.57 2.72
CA GLU A 29 10.07 11.35 3.43
C GLU A 29 9.92 10.15 2.48
N VAL A 30 9.49 10.38 1.24
CA VAL A 30 9.39 9.32 0.24
C VAL A 30 10.78 8.84 -0.17
N GLN A 31 11.72 9.77 -0.41
CA GLN A 31 13.10 9.41 -0.74
C GLN A 31 13.75 8.61 0.37
N MET A 32 13.58 9.04 1.63
CA MET A 32 14.10 8.31 2.79
C MET A 32 13.56 6.88 2.87
N GLU A 33 12.24 6.69 2.70
CA GLU A 33 11.63 5.36 2.73
C GLU A 33 12.14 4.46 1.58
N LEU A 34 12.22 5.00 0.36
CA LEU A 34 12.74 4.28 -0.80
C LEU A 34 14.22 3.89 -0.62
N GLU A 35 15.05 4.82 -0.19
CA GLU A 35 16.48 4.60 0.07
C GLU A 35 16.71 3.60 1.20
N ALA A 36 15.84 3.55 2.21
CA ALA A 36 15.93 2.59 3.29
C ALA A 36 15.52 1.17 2.85
N LYS A 37 14.40 1.01 2.15
CA LYS A 37 13.74 -0.31 2.02
C LYS A 37 13.49 -0.81 0.60
N TRP A 38 13.54 0.06 -0.42
CA TRP A 38 13.13 -0.31 -1.78
C TRP A 38 14.29 -0.30 -2.79
N ASP A 39 14.37 -1.34 -3.60
CA ASP A 39 15.14 -1.33 -4.85
C ASP A 39 14.21 -0.78 -5.95
N VAL A 40 14.48 0.46 -6.41
CA VAL A 40 13.59 1.21 -7.30
C VAL A 40 14.06 1.13 -8.75
N TYR A 41 13.17 0.67 -9.63
CA TYR A 41 13.40 0.52 -11.05
C TYR A 41 12.48 1.46 -11.84
N PRO A 42 13.02 2.55 -12.40
CA PRO A 42 12.26 3.38 -13.32
C PRO A 42 12.17 2.70 -14.69
N TYR A 43 10.97 2.63 -15.24
CA TYR A 43 10.73 2.21 -16.61
C TYR A 43 10.01 3.32 -17.38
N ARG A 44 10.54 3.67 -18.54
CA ARG A 44 9.93 4.63 -19.46
C ARG A 44 9.40 3.87 -20.65
N ALA A 45 8.08 3.73 -20.72
CA ALA A 45 7.39 3.11 -21.84
C ALA A 45 7.63 3.90 -23.12
N HIS A 46 7.74 3.20 -24.25
CA HIS A 46 7.81 3.82 -25.56
C HIS A 46 6.42 4.30 -26.00
N GLU A 47 6.36 5.24 -26.95
CA GLU A 47 5.06 5.75 -27.43
C GLU A 47 4.22 4.64 -28.09
N ASP A 48 4.89 3.78 -28.85
CA ASP A 48 4.34 2.63 -29.60
C ASP A 48 4.56 1.29 -28.87
N ASP A 49 4.81 1.33 -27.55
CA ASP A 49 4.85 0.13 -26.71
C ASP A 49 3.49 -0.58 -26.78
N GLY A 50 3.40 -1.61 -27.63
CA GLY A 50 2.26 -2.50 -27.76
C GLY A 50 2.15 -3.53 -26.63
N SER A 51 2.93 -3.40 -25.54
CA SER A 51 2.72 -4.23 -24.35
C SER A 51 1.41 -3.86 -23.68
N ASN A 52 0.55 -4.86 -23.56
CA ASN A 52 -0.82 -4.70 -23.05
C ASN A 52 -0.87 -4.60 -21.51
N ASP A 53 0.27 -4.68 -20.83
CA ASP A 53 0.33 -4.83 -19.38
C ASP A 53 0.13 -3.51 -18.63
N PHE A 54 0.40 -2.36 -19.28
CA PHE A 54 0.27 -1.02 -18.71
C PHE A 54 -0.57 -0.10 -19.60
N ILE A 55 -1.85 0.08 -19.25
CA ILE A 55 -2.79 0.90 -20.02
C ILE A 55 -2.91 2.35 -19.53
N TRP A 56 -2.43 2.64 -18.31
CA TRP A 56 -2.53 3.95 -17.67
C TRP A 56 -1.22 4.33 -16.98
N TYR A 57 -0.96 5.64 -16.83
CA TYR A 57 0.32 6.16 -16.33
C TYR A 57 0.14 7.38 -15.41
N PRO A 58 1.08 7.62 -14.48
CA PRO A 58 2.15 6.71 -14.07
C PRO A 58 1.57 5.43 -13.44
N THR A 59 2.25 4.31 -13.58
CA THR A 59 1.87 3.06 -12.89
C THR A 59 2.98 2.68 -11.93
N VAL A 60 2.61 2.30 -10.72
CA VAL A 60 3.55 1.84 -9.70
C VAL A 60 3.19 0.43 -9.29
N VAL A 61 4.19 -0.45 -9.32
CA VAL A 61 4.05 -1.85 -8.93
C VAL A 61 5.10 -2.19 -7.89
N ALA A 62 4.65 -2.63 -6.73
CA ALA A 62 5.48 -3.16 -5.66
C ALA A 62 5.52 -4.68 -5.74
N TYR A 63 6.72 -5.23 -5.64
CA TYR A 63 7.01 -6.66 -5.66
C TYR A 63 7.76 -7.10 -4.41
N ASP A 64 7.57 -8.36 -4.02
CA ASP A 64 8.43 -9.02 -3.04
C ASP A 64 9.75 -9.50 -3.66
N GLY A 65 10.61 -10.09 -2.83
CA GLY A 65 11.91 -10.63 -3.26
C GLY A 65 11.83 -11.81 -4.23
N MET A 66 10.64 -12.36 -4.49
CA MET A 66 10.39 -13.41 -5.49
C MET A 66 9.63 -12.89 -6.72
N PHE A 67 9.57 -11.56 -6.88
CA PHE A 67 8.85 -10.87 -7.95
C PHE A 67 7.35 -11.18 -8.00
N GLN A 68 6.73 -11.52 -6.87
CA GLN A 68 5.28 -11.58 -6.77
C GLN A 68 4.72 -10.17 -6.52
N VAL A 69 3.62 -9.82 -7.20
CA VAL A 69 3.00 -8.51 -7.05
C VAL A 69 2.38 -8.38 -5.67
N LEU A 70 2.94 -7.48 -4.87
CA LEU A 70 2.38 -7.07 -3.59
C LEU A 70 1.25 -6.07 -3.82
N ARG A 71 1.50 -5.02 -4.61
CA ARG A 71 0.53 -3.95 -4.87
C ARG A 71 0.76 -3.30 -6.23
N ARG A 72 -0.32 -2.85 -6.86
CA ARG A 72 -0.29 -2.03 -8.09
C ARG A 72 -1.28 -0.88 -7.94
N GLU A 73 -0.88 0.30 -8.36
CA GLU A 73 -1.74 1.47 -8.49
C GLU A 73 -1.41 2.22 -9.79
N GLU A 74 -2.43 2.84 -10.36
CA GLU A 74 -2.33 3.59 -11.62
C GLU A 74 -2.76 5.04 -11.41
N GLY A 75 -2.10 5.95 -12.10
CA GLY A 75 -2.33 7.39 -11.97
C GLY A 75 -1.44 8.05 -10.91
N PHE A 76 -1.58 9.36 -10.79
CA PHE A 76 -0.82 10.14 -9.82
C PHE A 76 -1.21 9.79 -8.37
N ILE A 77 -0.22 9.53 -7.53
CA ILE A 77 -0.37 9.30 -6.09
C ILE A 77 0.39 10.42 -5.34
N PRO A 78 -0.24 11.21 -4.47
CA PRO A 78 0.45 12.24 -3.68
C PRO A 78 1.38 11.61 -2.61
N PRO A 79 2.35 12.37 -2.06
CA PRO A 79 3.37 11.83 -1.14
C PRO A 79 2.83 11.02 0.03
N TYR A 80 1.84 11.56 0.74
CA TYR A 80 1.29 10.94 1.94
C TYR A 80 0.56 9.62 1.63
N GLU A 81 -0.14 9.51 0.50
CA GLU A 81 -0.76 8.25 0.08
C GLU A 81 0.26 7.27 -0.49
N PHE A 82 1.33 7.78 -1.11
CA PHE A 82 2.41 6.94 -1.64
C PHE A 82 3.15 6.20 -0.52
N LEU A 83 3.41 6.86 0.61
CA LEU A 83 3.97 6.20 1.79
C LEU A 83 3.04 5.09 2.30
N VAL A 84 1.73 5.35 2.36
CA VAL A 84 0.74 4.33 2.75
C VAL A 84 0.69 3.17 1.74
N PHE A 85 0.83 3.45 0.43
CA PHE A 85 0.96 2.42 -0.60
C PHE A 85 2.17 1.51 -0.33
N LEU A 86 3.34 2.09 -0.01
CA LEU A 86 4.55 1.33 0.29
C LEU A 86 4.37 0.48 1.56
N HIS A 87 3.80 1.06 2.63
CA HIS A 87 3.56 0.33 3.87
C HIS A 87 2.55 -0.81 3.70
N LEU A 88 1.51 -0.64 2.88
CA LEU A 88 0.56 -1.72 2.56
C LEU A 88 1.23 -2.85 1.77
N ALA A 89 2.13 -2.53 0.85
CA ALA A 89 2.90 -3.53 0.13
C ALA A 89 3.85 -4.30 1.08
N GLU A 90 4.58 -3.59 1.94
CA GLU A 90 5.44 -4.19 2.97
C GLU A 90 4.62 -5.06 3.94
N ALA A 91 3.44 -4.59 4.39
CA ALA A 91 2.56 -5.36 5.25
C ALA A 91 2.12 -6.69 4.61
N LYS A 92 1.86 -6.70 3.30
CA LYS A 92 1.53 -7.92 2.56
C LYS A 92 2.72 -8.88 2.49
N GLN A 93 3.94 -8.39 2.32
CA GLN A 93 5.15 -9.22 2.42
C GLN A 93 5.31 -9.82 3.82
N LEU A 94 5.15 -9.01 4.87
CA LEU A 94 5.26 -9.48 6.26
C LEU A 94 4.20 -10.56 6.58
N LEU A 95 2.97 -10.39 6.08
CA LEU A 95 1.93 -11.41 6.16
C LEU A 95 2.33 -12.72 5.46
N ASN A 96 2.90 -12.65 4.25
CA ASN A 96 3.40 -13.83 3.53
C ASN A 96 4.51 -14.55 4.33
N GLN A 97 5.33 -13.78 5.06
CA GLN A 97 6.40 -14.27 5.93
C GLN A 97 5.92 -14.73 7.31
N LYS A 98 4.63 -14.54 7.61
CA LYS A 98 4.01 -14.78 8.93
C LYS A 98 4.61 -13.93 10.07
N ASP A 99 5.25 -12.81 9.75
CA ASP A 99 5.71 -11.84 10.76
C ASP A 99 4.57 -10.90 11.13
N TYR A 100 3.65 -11.43 11.95
CA TYR A 100 2.45 -10.72 12.35
C TYR A 100 2.74 -9.56 13.31
N THR A 101 3.79 -9.67 14.12
CA THR A 101 4.17 -8.63 15.08
C THR A 101 4.62 -7.36 14.36
N THR A 102 5.57 -7.50 13.43
CA THR A 102 6.08 -6.35 12.66
C THR A 102 4.99 -5.78 11.75
N CYS A 103 4.17 -6.65 11.12
CA CYS A 103 3.06 -6.22 10.27
C CYS A 103 2.03 -5.39 11.06
N TYR A 104 1.63 -5.84 12.25
CA TYR A 104 0.71 -5.10 13.12
C TYR A 104 1.28 -3.72 13.48
N GLN A 105 2.54 -3.66 13.93
CA GLN A 105 3.18 -2.41 14.31
C GLN A 105 3.26 -1.42 13.14
N LEU A 106 3.63 -1.90 11.95
CA LEU A 106 3.69 -1.11 10.72
C LEU A 106 2.32 -0.52 10.37
N LEU A 107 1.27 -1.35 10.33
CA LEU A 107 -0.08 -0.92 9.96
C LEU A 107 -0.69 0.02 11.01
N GLU A 108 -0.47 -0.26 12.30
CA GLU A 108 -0.95 0.60 13.39
C GLU A 108 -0.29 1.99 13.32
N MET A 109 1.04 2.03 13.13
CA MET A 109 1.77 3.29 12.95
C MET A 109 1.27 4.02 11.70
N THR A 110 1.08 3.31 10.59
CA THR A 110 0.59 3.90 9.32
C THR A 110 -0.77 4.57 9.50
N CYS A 111 -1.70 3.92 10.21
CA CYS A 111 -3.02 4.50 10.51
C CYS A 111 -2.93 5.76 11.37
N LYS A 112 -2.00 5.81 12.32
CA LYS A 112 -1.78 6.96 13.20
C LYS A 112 -1.11 8.13 12.47
N THR A 113 -0.14 7.84 11.61
CA THR A 113 0.67 8.87 10.91
C THR A 113 -0.05 9.48 9.72
N PHE A 114 -0.85 8.70 8.98
CA PHE A 114 -1.50 9.14 7.74
C PHE A 114 -3.03 9.07 7.78
N PRO A 115 -3.71 9.62 8.81
CA PRO A 115 -5.14 9.40 9.04
C PRO A 115 -6.04 9.92 7.91
N LEU A 116 -5.53 10.81 7.06
CA LEU A 116 -6.26 11.41 5.93
C LEU A 116 -6.07 10.68 4.60
N SER A 117 -5.26 9.61 4.55
CA SER A 117 -5.06 8.81 3.35
C SER A 117 -6.33 8.05 2.95
N GLY A 118 -6.68 8.08 1.66
CA GLY A 118 -7.77 7.27 1.11
C GLY A 118 -7.54 5.76 1.26
N PHE A 119 -6.32 5.33 1.57
CA PHE A 119 -5.95 3.94 1.83
C PHE A 119 -6.13 3.50 3.29
N ILE A 120 -6.46 4.41 4.23
CA ILE A 120 -6.66 4.03 5.65
C ILE A 120 -7.71 2.92 5.86
N PRO A 121 -8.86 2.89 5.15
CA PRO A 121 -9.81 1.79 5.27
C PRO A 121 -9.18 0.43 4.92
N GLU A 122 -8.25 0.40 3.96
CA GLU A 122 -7.49 -0.79 3.61
C GLU A 122 -6.48 -1.17 4.71
N CYS A 123 -5.77 -0.19 5.26
CA CYS A 123 -4.86 -0.41 6.40
C CYS A 123 -5.59 -1.02 7.59
N LEU A 124 -6.77 -0.48 7.96
CA LEU A 124 -7.59 -1.02 9.06
C LEU A 124 -8.08 -2.43 8.76
N TYR A 125 -8.46 -2.71 7.51
CA TYR A 125 -8.85 -4.05 7.11
C TYR A 125 -7.70 -5.03 7.38
N TYR A 126 -6.51 -4.75 6.85
CA TYR A 126 -5.34 -5.62 7.03
C TYR A 126 -4.81 -5.65 8.47
N LEU A 127 -5.00 -4.57 9.23
CA LEU A 127 -4.65 -4.54 10.66
C LEU A 127 -5.50 -5.56 11.43
N GLY A 128 -6.80 -5.65 11.14
CA GLY A 128 -7.64 -6.70 11.72
C GLY A 128 -7.29 -8.11 11.21
N VAL A 129 -6.92 -8.26 9.93
CA VAL A 129 -6.44 -9.55 9.37
C VAL A 129 -5.21 -10.04 10.14
N VAL A 130 -4.20 -9.19 10.34
CA VAL A 130 -2.98 -9.59 11.05
C VAL A 130 -3.27 -9.90 12.51
N SER A 131 -4.15 -9.14 13.19
CA SER A 131 -4.57 -9.46 14.56
C SER A 131 -5.25 -10.83 14.65
N HIS A 132 -6.06 -11.20 13.66
CA HIS A 132 -6.74 -12.49 13.65
C HIS A 132 -5.75 -13.64 13.45
N LEU A 133 -4.83 -13.48 12.49
CA LEU A 133 -3.77 -14.46 12.23
C LEU A 133 -2.81 -14.60 13.42
N ALA A 134 -2.65 -13.54 14.22
CA ALA A 134 -1.94 -13.57 15.50
C ALA A 134 -2.78 -14.11 16.67
N HIS A 135 -3.95 -14.69 16.41
CA HIS A 135 -4.88 -15.23 17.42
C HIS A 135 -5.35 -14.20 18.47
N ASN A 136 -5.57 -12.96 18.04
CA ASN A 136 -6.12 -11.88 18.88
C ASN A 136 -7.50 -11.41 18.36
N PRO A 137 -8.57 -12.20 18.59
CA PRO A 137 -9.91 -11.91 18.06
C PRO A 137 -10.50 -10.61 18.61
N ARG A 138 -10.21 -10.28 19.88
CA ARG A 138 -10.64 -9.04 20.52
C ARG A 138 -10.12 -7.82 19.79
N GLU A 139 -8.84 -7.84 19.42
CA GLU A 139 -8.23 -6.73 18.69
C GLU A 139 -8.78 -6.62 17.26
N THR A 140 -8.97 -7.73 16.57
CA THR A 140 -9.61 -7.67 15.24
C THR A 140 -11.02 -7.10 15.31
N ALA A 141 -11.85 -7.55 16.27
CA ALA A 141 -13.19 -7.03 16.45
C ALA A 141 -13.18 -5.52 16.71
N ARG A 142 -12.25 -5.04 17.55
CA ARG A 142 -12.04 -3.61 17.84
C ARG A 142 -11.68 -2.83 16.57
N VAL A 143 -10.70 -3.27 15.79
CA VAL A 143 -10.22 -2.58 14.58
C VAL A 143 -11.29 -2.58 13.49
N TRP A 144 -11.97 -3.70 13.26
CA TRP A 144 -13.00 -3.77 12.24
C TRP A 144 -14.28 -3.03 12.63
N ARG A 145 -14.57 -2.88 13.93
CA ARG A 145 -15.59 -1.94 14.39
C ARG A 145 -15.24 -0.50 14.00
N ILE A 146 -14.01 -0.06 14.23
CA ILE A 146 -13.54 1.28 13.81
C ILE A 146 -13.68 1.45 12.29
N LEU A 147 -13.31 0.44 11.49
CA LEU A 147 -13.44 0.46 10.04
C LEU A 147 -14.91 0.66 9.61
N ARG A 148 -15.85 -0.09 10.21
CA ARG A 148 -17.28 0.01 9.91
C ARG A 148 -17.88 1.35 10.33
N GLU A 149 -17.55 1.82 11.52
CA GLU A 149 -18.13 3.06 12.09
C GLU A 149 -17.57 4.31 11.39
N THR A 150 -16.27 4.33 11.12
CA THR A 150 -15.59 5.53 10.56
C THR A 150 -15.65 5.60 9.04
N TYR A 151 -15.62 4.45 8.36
CA TYR A 151 -15.54 4.37 6.89
C TYR A 151 -16.62 3.48 6.25
N PRO A 152 -17.92 3.64 6.63
CA PRO A 152 -18.98 2.70 6.27
C PRO A 152 -19.19 2.55 4.76
N GLN A 153 -18.88 3.58 3.97
CA GLN A 153 -19.12 3.61 2.52
C GLN A 153 -18.00 2.95 1.70
N THR A 154 -16.95 2.45 2.36
CA THR A 154 -15.79 1.90 1.67
C THR A 154 -15.96 0.42 1.39
N ARG A 155 -15.41 -0.05 0.26
CA ARG A 155 -15.40 -1.49 -0.06
C ARG A 155 -14.80 -2.36 1.05
N TRP A 156 -13.90 -1.78 1.86
CA TRP A 156 -13.22 -2.46 2.96
C TRP A 156 -14.14 -2.68 4.15
N ALA A 157 -15.00 -1.70 4.48
CA ALA A 157 -16.03 -1.86 5.49
C ALA A 157 -17.04 -2.97 5.11
N HIS A 158 -17.39 -3.08 3.83
CA HIS A 158 -18.28 -4.15 3.35
C HIS A 158 -17.74 -5.56 3.63
N LYS A 159 -16.42 -5.75 3.59
CA LYS A 159 -15.77 -7.05 3.81
C LYS A 159 -15.83 -7.51 5.27
N VAL A 160 -16.11 -6.62 6.20
CA VAL A 160 -16.07 -6.88 7.64
C VAL A 160 -17.44 -6.72 8.30
N MET A 161 -18.52 -6.76 7.51
CA MET A 161 -19.90 -6.62 8.00
C MET A 161 -20.40 -7.82 8.81
N LEU A 162 -19.70 -8.95 8.75
CA LEU A 162 -20.01 -10.11 9.60
C LEU A 162 -19.85 -9.73 11.08
N GLN A 163 -20.83 -10.08 11.89
CA GLN A 163 -20.72 -9.98 13.34
C GLN A 163 -19.59 -10.90 13.79
N TRP A 164 -18.55 -10.33 14.38
CA TRP A 164 -17.49 -11.09 15.00
C TRP A 164 -17.88 -11.35 16.44
N PRO A 165 -17.82 -12.62 16.92
CA PRO A 165 -18.16 -12.92 18.29
C PRO A 165 -17.31 -12.06 19.22
N GLU A 166 -17.96 -11.44 20.21
CA GLU A 166 -17.29 -10.60 21.21
C GLU A 166 -16.54 -11.42 22.28
N GLU A 167 -16.41 -12.74 22.08
CA GLU A 167 -15.93 -13.72 23.07
C GLU A 167 -14.77 -14.56 22.53
#